data_AF-A0A928X2E2-F1
#
_entry.id   AF-A0A928X2E2-F1
#
_cell.length_a   1.000
_cell.length_b   1.000
_cell.length_c   1.000
_cell.angle_alpha   90.00
_cell.angle_beta   90.00
_cell.angle_gamma   90.00
#
_symmetry.space_group_name_H-M   'P 1'
#
loop_
_entity.id
_entity.type
_entity.pdbx_description
1 polymer ?
#
loop_
_entity_poly.entity_id
_entity_poly.type
_entity_poly.pdbx_seq_one_letter_code
_entity_poly.pdbx_strand_id
1 'polypeptide(L)'
;MKKKLSLFLLTLFVLPVFAFFGCEDLPSWDITVSSSWVNAGEVVGQGTYDEGETVTLTATAKPNNNFIAWVFQDSTLISDNETFKIVNTQNSQQEISKSTLTFTMSKERQGNYTAVFDETYMEYAKLTNFYITDNLTSTPELDMGTQETTFNSNISIRQGEKTVFIQNNLPLKNNVLFAPTEFDQILYLSTEQHIIVSANLQNSYAARTIDFRTTIDVFSNTAKTEMEGYSYEVTYSEGSYKIVFEFDFNINDSDSKTYYLILNYDNLNK
;
A
#
# COMPACT_ATOMS: atom_id res chain seq x y z
N MET A 1 -52.36 59.00 29.00
CA MET A 1 -51.78 58.00 28.07
C MET A 1 -50.37 57.64 28.53
N LYS A 2 -50.19 56.50 29.20
CA LYS A 2 -48.88 55.92 29.54
C LYS A 2 -48.95 54.44 29.13
N LYS A 3 -48.21 54.05 28.09
CA LYS A 3 -47.81 52.65 27.90
C LYS A 3 -46.29 52.62 27.96
N LYS A 4 -45.75 52.48 29.18
CA LYS A 4 -44.39 51.98 29.38
C LYS A 4 -44.45 50.48 29.06
N LEU A 5 -44.31 50.14 27.78
CA LEU A 5 -44.12 48.77 27.35
C LEU A 5 -42.70 48.38 27.73
N SER A 6 -42.62 47.37 28.59
CA SER A 6 -41.46 46.96 29.39
C SER A 6 -40.23 46.63 28.54
N LEU A 7 -39.17 47.43 28.67
CA LEU A 7 -37.80 47.12 28.19
C LEU A 7 -37.19 45.89 28.92
N PHE A 8 -37.86 45.38 29.96
CA PHE A 8 -37.44 44.22 30.74
C PHE A 8 -37.82 42.87 30.11
N LEU A 9 -38.72 42.85 29.11
CA LEU A 9 -39.12 41.58 28.46
C LEU A 9 -38.17 41.15 27.33
N LEU A 10 -37.40 42.09 26.75
CA LEU A 10 -36.47 41.79 25.66
C LEU A 10 -35.12 41.28 26.19
N THR A 11 -34.70 41.67 27.39
CA THR A 11 -33.48 41.17 28.03
C THR A 11 -33.66 39.76 28.62
N LEU A 12 -34.88 39.39 29.03
CA LEU A 12 -35.17 38.10 29.65
C LEU A 12 -35.25 36.94 28.65
N PHE A 13 -35.50 37.20 27.36
CA PHE A 13 -35.60 36.17 26.33
C PHE A 13 -34.34 36.03 25.47
N VAL A 14 -33.42 37.00 25.50
CA VAL A 14 -32.16 36.94 24.72
C VAL A 14 -31.05 36.22 25.51
N LEU A 15 -31.10 36.21 26.85
CA LEU A 15 -30.07 35.57 27.68
C LEU A 15 -30.08 34.03 27.75
N PRO A 16 -31.20 33.28 27.59
CA PRO A 16 -31.15 31.81 27.60
C PRO A 16 -31.00 31.19 26.20
N VAL A 17 -31.14 31.95 25.11
CA VAL A 17 -31.02 31.40 23.74
C VAL A 17 -29.55 31.25 23.32
N PHE A 18 -28.63 32.05 23.87
CA PHE A 18 -27.19 31.93 23.62
C PHE A 18 -26.51 30.77 24.37
N ALA A 19 -27.18 30.16 25.35
CA ALA A 19 -26.62 29.04 26.12
C ALA A 19 -27.02 27.65 25.57
N PHE A 20 -27.83 27.59 24.51
CA PHE A 20 -28.26 26.33 23.88
C PHE A 20 -27.48 25.95 22.62
N PHE A 21 -26.52 26.77 22.19
CA PHE A 21 -25.42 26.28 21.35
C PHE A 21 -24.34 25.78 22.30
N GLY A 22 -24.59 24.62 22.92
CA GLY A 22 -23.51 23.85 23.49
C GLY A 22 -22.44 23.69 22.42
N CYS A 23 -21.19 24.02 22.76
CA CYS A 23 -20.06 23.59 21.97
C CYS A 23 -20.18 22.06 21.90
N GLU A 24 -20.59 21.52 20.76
CA GLU A 24 -20.56 20.08 20.56
C GLU A 24 -19.07 19.73 20.54
N ASP A 25 -18.60 19.03 21.58
CA ASP A 25 -17.21 18.57 21.62
C ASP A 25 -16.97 17.73 20.37
N LEU A 26 -16.11 18.22 19.48
CA LEU A 26 -15.77 17.50 18.27
C LEU A 26 -15.01 16.22 18.64
N PRO A 27 -15.23 15.10 17.94
CA PRO A 27 -14.39 13.92 18.10
C PRO A 27 -12.92 14.27 17.85
N SER A 28 -12.02 13.66 18.60
CA SER A 28 -10.58 13.80 18.39
C SER A 28 -9.94 12.45 18.06
N TRP A 29 -8.84 12.51 17.31
CA TRP A 29 -8.20 11.34 16.71
C TRP A 29 -6.69 11.41 16.86
N ASP A 30 -6.09 10.25 17.13
CA ASP A 30 -4.64 10.13 17.30
C ASP A 30 -3.92 9.89 15.96
N ILE A 31 -2.80 10.58 15.81
CA ILE A 31 -1.86 10.43 14.70
C ILE A 31 -0.50 10.03 15.28
N THR A 32 0.02 8.91 14.81
CA THR A 32 1.42 8.51 15.04
C THR A 32 2.21 8.75 13.76
N VAL A 33 3.44 9.23 13.89
CA VAL A 33 4.35 9.39 12.76
C VAL A 33 5.67 8.69 13.05
N SER A 34 6.11 7.84 12.12
CA SER A 34 7.35 7.07 12.22
C SER A 34 8.27 7.31 11.04
N SER A 35 9.56 7.09 11.25
CA SER A 35 10.53 6.94 10.16
C SER A 35 10.68 5.46 9.85
N SER A 36 10.67 5.09 8.57
CA SER A 36 11.06 3.75 8.08
C SER A 36 12.42 3.34 8.65
N TRP A 37 13.39 4.27 8.60
CA TRP A 37 14.69 4.08 9.20
C TRP A 37 15.09 5.29 10.04
N VAL A 38 15.15 5.12 11.37
CA VAL A 38 15.46 6.21 12.32
C VAL A 38 16.83 6.87 12.08
N ASN A 39 17.74 6.16 11.40
CA ASN A 39 19.05 6.67 11.04
C ASN A 39 19.07 7.45 9.71
N ALA A 40 18.00 7.39 8.91
CA ALA A 40 17.88 8.09 7.63
C ALA A 40 17.21 9.46 7.75
N GLY A 41 16.33 9.64 8.74
CA GLY A 41 15.56 10.86 8.87
C GLY A 41 14.78 10.96 10.16
N GLU A 42 14.25 12.16 10.38
CA GLU A 42 13.45 12.53 11.54
C GLU A 42 12.06 12.96 11.09
N VAL A 43 11.07 12.69 11.94
CA VAL A 43 9.66 13.02 11.69
C VAL A 43 9.06 13.80 12.84
N VAL A 44 8.14 14.71 12.54
CA VAL A 44 7.35 15.47 13.52
C VAL A 44 5.92 15.66 13.02
N GLY A 45 5.00 15.96 13.95
CA GLY A 45 3.57 16.15 13.65
C GLY A 45 2.65 15.06 14.22
N GLN A 46 3.17 14.12 15.00
CA GLN A 46 2.32 13.25 15.83
C GLN A 46 1.55 14.07 16.87
N GLY A 47 0.36 13.59 17.23
CA GLY A 47 -0.49 14.22 18.23
C GLY A 47 -1.93 13.78 18.12
N THR A 48 -2.77 14.39 18.95
CA THR A 48 -4.23 14.25 18.90
C THR A 48 -4.81 15.51 18.26
N TYR A 49 -5.68 15.33 17.28
CA TYR A 49 -6.28 16.41 16.50
C TYR A 49 -7.80 16.30 16.51
N ASP A 50 -8.50 17.44 16.56
CA ASP A 50 -9.96 17.44 16.49
C ASP A 50 -10.44 17.20 15.04
N GLU A 51 -11.60 16.58 14.87
CA GLU A 51 -12.26 16.39 13.57
C GLU A 51 -12.31 17.73 12.81
N GLY A 52 -11.82 17.73 11.56
CA GLY A 52 -11.78 18.94 10.74
C GLY A 52 -10.53 19.82 10.92
N GLU A 53 -9.66 19.56 11.90
CA GLU A 53 -8.41 20.30 12.08
C GLU A 53 -7.42 20.03 10.93
N THR A 54 -6.53 20.97 10.62
CA THR A 54 -5.46 20.72 9.63
C THR A 54 -4.27 20.05 10.29
N VAL A 55 -3.98 18.81 9.90
CA VAL A 55 -2.78 18.07 10.30
C VAL A 55 -1.64 18.41 9.34
N THR A 56 -0.43 18.63 9.87
CA THR A 56 0.79 18.79 9.07
C THR A 56 1.90 17.91 9.63
N LEU A 57 2.24 16.87 8.89
CA LEU A 57 3.37 16.00 9.19
C LEU A 57 4.60 16.48 8.43
N THR A 58 5.76 16.31 9.02
CA THR A 58 7.03 16.72 8.42
C THR A 58 8.05 15.61 8.55
N ALA A 59 8.70 15.28 7.45
CA ALA A 59 9.85 14.39 7.36
C ALA A 59 11.08 15.20 6.94
N THR A 60 12.18 15.08 7.67
CA THR A 60 13.47 15.71 7.35
C THR A 60 14.54 14.63 7.26
N ALA A 61 15.11 14.44 6.08
CA ALA A 61 16.19 13.48 5.89
C ALA A 61 17.48 13.98 6.57
N LYS A 62 18.28 13.05 7.07
CA LYS A 62 19.66 13.30 7.48
C LYS A 62 20.55 13.47 6.23
N PRO A 63 21.71 14.12 6.35
CA PRO A 63 22.61 14.33 5.21
C PRO A 63 22.94 13.02 4.47
N ASN A 64 22.96 13.08 3.14
CA ASN A 64 23.13 11.95 2.21
C ASN A 64 21.97 10.93 2.17
N ASN A 65 20.84 11.21 2.82
CA ASN A 65 19.61 10.44 2.66
C ASN A 65 18.53 11.28 1.96
N ASN A 66 17.56 10.59 1.37
CA ASN A 66 16.46 11.15 0.63
C ASN A 66 15.14 10.68 1.20
N PHE A 67 14.21 11.61 1.39
CA PHE A 67 12.81 11.28 1.56
C PHE A 67 12.29 10.67 0.25
N ILE A 68 11.62 9.52 0.35
CA ILE A 68 11.04 8.76 -0.77
C ILE A 68 9.53 8.95 -0.85
N ALA A 69 8.81 8.65 0.24
CA ALA A 69 7.35 8.64 0.22
C ALA A 69 6.72 8.74 1.61
N TRP A 70 5.43 9.06 1.65
CA TRP A 70 4.57 8.88 2.82
C TRP A 70 3.72 7.62 2.66
N VAL A 71 3.62 6.83 3.73
CA VAL A 71 2.83 5.60 3.76
C VAL A 71 1.83 5.68 4.92
N PHE A 72 0.57 5.37 4.66
CA PHE A 72 -0.48 5.26 5.66
C PHE A 72 -0.72 3.81 6.05
N GLN A 73 -0.82 3.56 7.36
CA GLN A 73 -1.03 2.26 7.97
C GLN A 73 -0.16 1.15 7.37
N ASP A 74 1.10 1.46 7.07
CA ASP A 74 2.13 0.54 6.54
C ASP A 74 1.82 -0.11 5.19
N SER A 75 0.69 0.19 4.55
CA SER A 75 0.28 -0.52 3.34
C SER A 75 -0.23 0.39 2.23
N THR A 76 -0.47 1.67 2.48
CA THR A 76 -1.06 2.58 1.49
C THR A 76 -0.08 3.70 1.18
N LEU A 77 0.46 3.72 -0.03
CA LEU A 77 1.26 4.81 -0.55
C LEU A 77 0.39 6.07 -0.68
N ILE A 78 0.84 7.18 -0.09
CA ILE A 78 0.10 8.44 -0.17
C ILE A 78 0.61 9.24 -1.36
N SER A 79 -0.31 9.54 -2.28
CA SER A 79 -0.06 10.41 -3.44
C SER A 79 -0.56 11.82 -3.20
N ASP A 80 0.08 12.82 -3.82
CA ASP A 80 -0.39 14.20 -3.82
C ASP A 80 -1.70 14.32 -4.61
N ASN A 81 -2.76 14.80 -3.96
CA ASN A 81 -4.10 14.93 -4.55
C ASN A 81 -4.94 15.96 -3.77
N GLU A 82 -6.27 15.98 -3.93
CA GLU A 82 -7.13 16.94 -3.22
C GLU A 82 -7.25 16.70 -1.71
N THR A 83 -7.05 15.45 -1.27
CA THR A 83 -7.15 15.03 0.15
C THR A 83 -5.83 15.21 0.89
N PHE A 84 -4.72 14.84 0.25
CA PHE A 84 -3.38 14.89 0.80
C PHE A 84 -2.54 15.84 -0.04
N LYS A 85 -1.94 16.84 0.61
CA LYS A 85 -1.00 17.77 -0.02
C LYS A 85 0.41 17.44 0.39
N ILE A 86 1.25 17.09 -0.57
CA ILE A 86 2.68 16.79 -0.36
C ILE A 86 3.51 17.92 -0.95
N VAL A 87 4.40 18.49 -0.12
CA VAL A 87 5.38 19.48 -0.57
C VAL A 87 6.77 18.97 -0.24
N ASN A 88 7.56 18.71 -1.28
CA ASN A 88 8.94 18.28 -1.16
C ASN A 88 9.89 19.47 -1.42
N THR A 89 10.92 19.59 -0.60
CA THR A 89 11.97 20.62 -0.70
C THR A 89 13.34 19.98 -0.53
N GLN A 90 14.35 20.57 -1.17
CA GLN A 90 15.75 20.15 -1.02
C GLN A 90 16.61 21.37 -0.71
N ASN A 91 17.49 21.24 0.28
CA ASN A 91 18.57 22.16 0.53
C ASN A 91 19.84 21.58 -0.10
N SER A 92 20.20 22.06 -1.30
CA SER A 92 21.33 21.53 -2.07
C SER A 92 22.69 21.77 -1.40
N GLN A 93 22.81 22.76 -0.52
CA GLN A 93 24.06 23.04 0.19
C GLN A 93 24.31 22.07 1.35
N GLN A 94 23.24 21.53 1.94
CA GLN A 94 23.31 20.61 3.08
C GLN A 94 22.96 19.17 2.70
N GLU A 95 22.54 18.94 1.45
CA GLU A 95 22.04 17.64 0.96
C GLU A 95 20.94 17.08 1.86
N ILE A 96 20.04 17.96 2.28
CA ILE A 96 18.88 17.63 3.12
C ILE A 96 17.63 17.73 2.27
N SER A 97 16.90 16.62 2.16
CA SER A 97 15.54 16.62 1.63
C SER A 97 14.52 16.70 2.77
N LYS A 98 13.41 17.38 2.51
CA LYS A 98 12.32 17.54 3.47
C LYS A 98 10.99 17.40 2.74
N SER A 99 10.04 16.70 3.36
CA SER A 99 8.67 16.59 2.90
C SER A 99 7.70 17.07 3.97
N THR A 100 6.64 17.76 3.56
CA THR A 100 5.47 18.01 4.40
C THR A 100 4.24 17.37 3.80
N LEU A 101 3.48 16.65 4.63
CA LEU A 101 2.18 16.07 4.29
C LEU A 101 1.09 16.80 5.07
N THR A 102 0.14 17.41 4.36
CA THR A 102 -0.97 18.17 4.97
C THR A 102 -2.31 17.58 4.55
N PHE A 103 -3.22 17.43 5.51
CA PHE A 103 -4.59 16.96 5.30
C PHE A 103 -5.50 17.45 6.42
N THR A 104 -6.81 17.42 6.20
CA THR A 104 -7.81 17.68 7.25
C THR A 104 -7.96 16.44 8.15
N MET A 105 -8.21 16.56 9.44
CA MET A 105 -8.40 15.38 10.28
C MET A 105 -9.79 14.77 10.06
N SER A 106 -9.87 13.45 9.97
CA SER A 106 -11.13 12.70 10.10
C SER A 106 -10.87 11.28 10.61
N LYS A 107 -11.92 10.59 11.04
CA LYS A 107 -11.85 9.20 11.49
C LYS A 107 -11.08 8.26 10.55
N GLU A 108 -11.23 8.40 9.24
CA GLU A 108 -10.60 7.54 8.22
C GLU A 108 -9.11 7.79 8.08
N ARG A 109 -8.62 8.95 8.55
CA ARG A 109 -7.24 9.41 8.44
C ARG A 109 -6.48 9.32 9.76
N GLN A 110 -7.07 8.68 10.78
CA GLN A 110 -6.38 8.43 12.04
C GLN A 110 -5.36 7.29 11.91
N GLY A 111 -4.39 7.26 12.81
CA GLY A 111 -3.44 6.16 12.94
C GLY A 111 -2.05 6.49 12.40
N ASN A 112 -1.40 5.48 11.81
CA ASN A 112 0.03 5.52 11.56
C ASN A 112 0.39 6.10 10.18
N TYR A 113 1.34 7.04 10.19
CA TYR A 113 1.97 7.61 9.00
C TYR A 113 3.48 7.35 9.06
N THR A 114 4.03 6.67 8.06
CA THR A 114 5.46 6.41 7.96
C THR A 114 6.08 7.28 6.87
N ALA A 115 7.13 8.00 7.23
CA ALA A 115 8.05 8.61 6.26
C ALA A 115 9.05 7.55 5.79
N VAL A 116 9.00 7.23 4.51
CA VAL A 116 9.95 6.34 3.86
C VAL A 116 11.16 7.15 3.41
N PHE A 117 12.35 6.75 3.84
CA PHE A 117 13.62 7.31 3.40
C PHE A 117 14.38 6.26 2.59
N ASP A 118 15.40 6.68 1.83
CA ASP A 118 16.31 5.73 1.21
C ASP A 118 17.09 4.96 2.29
N GLU A 119 17.21 3.66 2.06
CA GLU A 119 17.87 2.74 2.97
C GLU A 119 18.51 1.60 2.18
N THR A 120 19.45 0.89 2.80
CA THR A 120 20.18 -0.21 2.15
C THR A 120 19.26 -1.39 1.81
N TYR A 121 18.25 -1.63 2.64
CA TYR A 121 17.22 -2.66 2.43
C TYR A 121 15.87 -1.98 2.61
N MET A 122 15.17 -1.68 1.52
CA MET A 122 13.87 -1.00 1.62
C MET A 122 12.82 -1.93 2.21
N GLU A 123 12.18 -1.46 3.28
CA GLU A 123 11.07 -2.15 3.96
C GLU A 123 9.75 -2.02 3.19
N TYR A 124 9.73 -1.28 2.09
CA TYR A 124 8.52 -1.03 1.31
C TYR A 124 8.73 -1.31 -0.19
N ALA A 125 7.85 -2.12 -0.76
CA ALA A 125 7.88 -2.45 -2.20
C ALA A 125 6.50 -2.43 -2.83
N LYS A 126 6.43 -1.98 -4.09
CA LYS A 126 5.20 -1.88 -4.88
C LYS A 126 5.15 -2.98 -5.93
N LEU A 127 4.00 -3.63 -6.08
CA LEU A 127 3.78 -4.59 -7.15
C LEU A 127 3.78 -3.84 -8.50
N THR A 128 4.78 -4.09 -9.34
CA THR A 128 4.90 -3.39 -10.63
C THR A 128 4.29 -4.19 -11.76
N ASN A 129 4.45 -5.50 -11.74
CA ASN A 129 3.78 -6.40 -12.66
C ASN A 129 3.77 -7.84 -12.13
N PHE A 130 2.90 -8.66 -12.73
CA PHE A 130 3.00 -10.10 -12.61
C PHE A 130 2.56 -10.77 -13.91
N TYR A 131 2.92 -12.04 -14.05
CA TYR A 131 2.55 -12.85 -15.20
C TYR A 131 2.60 -14.34 -14.86
N ILE A 132 1.99 -15.14 -15.73
CA ILE A 132 2.11 -16.60 -15.71
C ILE A 132 2.92 -17.04 -16.92
N THR A 133 3.77 -18.06 -16.78
CA THR A 133 4.47 -18.68 -17.91
C THR A 133 4.61 -20.18 -17.69
N ASP A 134 4.80 -20.94 -18.76
CA ASP A 134 5.23 -22.34 -18.74
C ASP A 134 6.74 -22.50 -19.01
N ASN A 135 7.44 -21.38 -19.22
CA ASN A 135 8.87 -21.35 -19.50
C ASN A 135 9.52 -20.15 -18.79
N LEU A 136 10.33 -20.39 -17.76
CA LEU A 136 11.04 -19.32 -17.04
C LEU A 136 12.12 -18.61 -17.88
N THR A 137 12.56 -19.19 -18.99
CA THR A 137 13.61 -18.58 -19.82
C THR A 137 13.06 -17.61 -20.86
N SER A 138 11.73 -17.51 -21.02
CA SER A 138 11.11 -16.56 -21.94
C SER A 138 11.05 -15.16 -21.35
N THR A 139 11.33 -14.16 -22.16
CA THR A 139 11.10 -12.76 -21.80
C THR A 139 9.61 -12.46 -21.92
N PRO A 140 8.94 -11.92 -20.88
CA PRO A 140 7.52 -11.63 -20.93
C PRO A 140 7.22 -10.44 -21.85
N GLU A 141 6.05 -10.47 -22.49
CA GLU A 141 5.60 -9.44 -23.46
C GLU A 141 4.48 -8.58 -22.88
N LEU A 142 4.27 -7.39 -23.46
CA LEU A 142 3.07 -6.58 -23.21
C LEU A 142 1.87 -7.18 -23.96
N ASP A 143 0.66 -7.03 -23.41
CA ASP A 143 -0.54 -7.53 -24.09
C ASP A 143 -0.87 -6.69 -25.34
N MET A 144 -0.66 -7.30 -26.50
CA MET A 144 -1.00 -6.71 -27.81
C MET A 144 -2.38 -7.16 -28.32
N GLY A 145 -3.16 -7.90 -27.52
CA GLY A 145 -4.52 -8.36 -27.85
C GLY A 145 -4.60 -9.59 -28.76
N THR A 146 -3.48 -10.16 -29.18
CA THR A 146 -3.41 -11.29 -30.11
C THR A 146 -3.26 -12.65 -29.44
N GLN A 147 -2.84 -12.67 -28.18
CA GLN A 147 -2.59 -13.90 -27.43
C GLN A 147 -3.87 -14.41 -26.73
N GLU A 148 -4.06 -15.72 -26.77
CA GLU A 148 -5.21 -16.41 -26.17
C GLU A 148 -5.11 -16.48 -24.64
N THR A 149 -6.27 -16.49 -23.98
CA THR A 149 -6.35 -16.62 -22.52
C THR A 149 -5.97 -18.03 -22.10
N THR A 150 -4.98 -18.13 -21.22
CA THR A 150 -4.54 -19.40 -20.62
C THR A 150 -5.35 -19.74 -19.38
N PHE A 151 -5.58 -18.73 -18.52
CA PHE A 151 -6.41 -18.87 -17.32
C PHE A 151 -7.37 -17.68 -17.18
N ASN A 152 -8.64 -17.94 -16.94
CA ASN A 152 -9.49 -16.99 -16.25
C ASN A 152 -9.17 -17.09 -14.77
N SER A 153 -8.92 -15.95 -14.11
CA SER A 153 -8.43 -15.97 -12.74
C SER A 153 -9.06 -14.92 -11.84
N ASN A 154 -9.08 -15.23 -10.56
CA ASN A 154 -9.20 -14.22 -9.50
C ASN A 154 -7.91 -14.27 -8.69
N ILE A 155 -7.18 -13.17 -8.64
CA ILE A 155 -5.91 -13.08 -7.89
C ILE A 155 -6.12 -12.13 -6.73
N SER A 156 -5.67 -12.56 -5.55
CA SER A 156 -5.56 -11.70 -4.39
C SER A 156 -4.19 -11.89 -3.73
N ILE A 157 -3.61 -10.79 -3.28
CA ILE A 157 -2.37 -10.79 -2.52
C ILE A 157 -2.69 -10.17 -1.17
N ARG A 158 -2.35 -10.88 -0.12
CA ARG A 158 -2.54 -10.48 1.27
C ARG A 158 -1.22 -10.54 2.02
N GLN A 159 -1.05 -9.61 2.94
CA GLN A 159 0.04 -9.60 3.91
C GLN A 159 -0.55 -9.58 5.31
N GLY A 160 -0.35 -10.68 6.04
CA GLY A 160 -1.15 -10.95 7.24
C GLY A 160 -2.65 -10.86 6.93
N GLU A 161 -3.36 -9.98 7.64
CA GLU A 161 -4.79 -9.75 7.40
C GLU A 161 -5.09 -8.73 6.29
N LYS A 162 -4.10 -7.91 5.89
CA LYS A 162 -4.30 -6.82 4.93
C LYS A 162 -4.33 -7.35 3.50
N THR A 163 -5.31 -6.91 2.70
CA THR A 163 -5.29 -7.10 1.25
C THR A 163 -4.41 -6.03 0.63
N VAL A 164 -3.49 -6.44 -0.25
CA VAL A 164 -2.52 -5.59 -0.97
C VAL A 164 -2.84 -5.52 -2.46
N PHE A 165 -3.49 -6.54 -3.00
CA PHE A 165 -3.94 -6.55 -4.38
C PHE A 165 -5.15 -7.47 -4.50
N ILE A 166 -6.13 -7.08 -5.30
CA ILE A 166 -7.21 -7.96 -5.70
C ILE A 166 -7.64 -7.63 -7.12
N GLN A 167 -7.71 -8.65 -7.96
CA GLN A 167 -8.24 -8.54 -9.31
C GLN A 167 -9.14 -9.73 -9.58
N ASN A 168 -10.39 -9.44 -9.93
CA ASN A 168 -11.37 -10.45 -10.30
C ASN A 168 -11.50 -10.54 -11.82
N ASN A 169 -11.84 -11.73 -12.32
CA ASN A 169 -12.05 -12.03 -13.74
C ASN A 169 -10.88 -11.59 -14.63
N LEU A 170 -9.65 -11.82 -14.18
CA LEU A 170 -8.43 -11.49 -14.91
C LEU A 170 -8.08 -12.60 -15.91
N PRO A 171 -8.12 -12.33 -17.23
CA PRO A 171 -7.57 -13.26 -18.22
C PRO A 171 -6.04 -13.20 -18.18
N LEU A 172 -5.42 -14.26 -17.69
CA LEU A 172 -3.98 -14.46 -17.76
C LEU A 172 -3.62 -15.19 -19.04
N LYS A 173 -2.64 -14.65 -19.75
CA LYS A 173 -2.09 -15.20 -20.99
C LYS A 173 -0.66 -15.64 -20.72
N ASN A 174 -0.25 -16.73 -21.37
CA ASN A 174 1.08 -17.29 -21.18
C ASN A 174 2.15 -16.27 -21.57
N ASN A 175 3.07 -15.97 -20.67
CA ASN A 175 4.20 -15.06 -20.85
C ASN A 175 3.79 -13.61 -21.20
N VAL A 176 2.65 -13.14 -20.69
CA VAL A 176 2.18 -11.74 -20.87
C VAL A 176 2.10 -11.02 -19.53
N LEU A 177 2.68 -9.81 -19.49
CA LEU A 177 2.67 -8.93 -18.33
C LEU A 177 1.28 -8.38 -18.05
N PHE A 178 0.87 -8.48 -16.79
CA PHE A 178 -0.18 -7.64 -16.21
C PHE A 178 0.45 -6.60 -15.29
N ALA A 179 0.21 -5.32 -15.57
CA ALA A 179 0.66 -4.20 -14.75
C ALA A 179 -0.52 -3.56 -14.01
N PRO A 180 -0.57 -3.60 -12.68
CA PRO A 180 -1.61 -2.92 -11.90
C PRO A 180 -1.49 -1.39 -12.03
N THR A 181 -2.57 -0.70 -12.42
CA THR A 181 -2.54 0.76 -12.64
C THR A 181 -3.21 1.61 -11.56
N GLU A 182 -4.00 1.01 -10.65
CA GLU A 182 -4.83 1.74 -9.67
C GLU A 182 -4.59 1.32 -8.22
N PHE A 183 -3.43 0.73 -7.93
CA PHE A 183 -3.12 0.22 -6.60
C PHE A 183 -1.98 1.02 -5.97
N ASP A 184 -2.36 1.81 -4.97
CA ASP A 184 -1.43 2.46 -4.04
C ASP A 184 -1.00 1.53 -2.91
N GLN A 185 -1.46 0.28 -2.93
CA GLN A 185 -1.10 -0.69 -1.91
C GLN A 185 0.31 -1.22 -2.12
N ILE A 186 1.08 -1.26 -1.03
CA ILE A 186 2.48 -1.67 -0.99
C ILE A 186 2.66 -2.79 0.03
N LEU A 187 3.70 -3.60 -0.16
CA LEU A 187 4.13 -4.57 0.83
C LEU A 187 4.99 -3.87 1.88
N TYR A 188 4.70 -4.16 3.15
CA TYR A 188 5.60 -3.87 4.25
C TYR A 188 6.48 -5.08 4.52
N LEU A 189 7.69 -5.04 4.00
CA LEU A 189 8.64 -6.12 4.07
C LEU A 189 9.35 -6.05 5.43
N SER A 190 8.78 -6.72 6.43
CA SER A 190 9.42 -6.95 7.73
C SER A 190 9.66 -8.43 7.95
N THR A 191 10.70 -8.78 8.71
CA THR A 191 11.15 -10.17 8.93
C THR A 191 10.13 -11.07 9.63
N GLU A 192 9.03 -10.51 10.13
CA GLU A 192 8.02 -11.23 10.91
C GLU A 192 6.71 -11.45 10.15
N GLN A 193 6.59 -10.98 8.89
CA GLN A 193 5.33 -11.05 8.14
C GLN A 193 5.38 -12.00 6.94
N HIS A 194 4.42 -12.93 6.92
CA HIS A 194 4.17 -13.80 5.77
C HIS A 194 3.35 -13.09 4.69
N ILE A 195 3.67 -13.40 3.44
CA ILE A 195 2.87 -13.00 2.28
C ILE A 195 2.08 -14.21 1.80
N ILE A 196 0.78 -14.01 1.62
CA ILE A 196 -0.14 -15.01 1.12
C ILE A 196 -0.69 -14.51 -0.21
N VAL A 197 -0.38 -15.23 -1.27
CA VAL A 197 -0.87 -15.01 -2.63
C VAL A 197 -1.91 -16.08 -2.92
N SER A 198 -3.18 -15.71 -2.88
CA SER A 198 -4.29 -16.60 -3.21
C SER A 198 -4.69 -16.39 -4.66
N ALA A 199 -4.53 -17.43 -5.49
CA ALA A 199 -4.92 -17.41 -6.89
C ALA A 199 -5.96 -18.50 -7.18
N ASN A 200 -7.14 -18.08 -7.62
CA ASN A 200 -8.09 -18.98 -8.26
C ASN A 200 -7.80 -19.01 -9.75
N LEU A 201 -7.37 -20.15 -10.27
CA LEU A 201 -6.98 -20.34 -11.67
C LEU A 201 -7.94 -21.32 -12.35
N GLN A 202 -8.52 -20.89 -13.46
CA GLN A 202 -9.45 -21.69 -14.26
C GLN A 202 -9.03 -21.69 -15.72
N ASN A 203 -8.78 -22.86 -16.30
CA ASN A 203 -8.66 -23.02 -17.75
C ASN A 203 -9.94 -23.70 -18.32
N SER A 204 -9.91 -24.07 -19.60
CA SER A 204 -11.05 -24.72 -20.28
C SER A 204 -11.39 -26.12 -19.76
N TYR A 205 -10.50 -26.74 -18.98
CA TYR A 205 -10.59 -28.14 -18.55
C TYR A 205 -10.79 -28.28 -17.03
N ALA A 206 -10.10 -27.47 -16.22
CA ALA A 206 -10.14 -27.54 -14.77
C ALA A 206 -10.17 -26.15 -14.12
N ALA A 207 -10.75 -26.10 -12.91
CA ALA A 207 -10.66 -24.96 -12.01
C ALA A 207 -9.97 -25.42 -10.73
N ARG A 208 -8.95 -24.69 -10.30
CA ARG A 208 -8.21 -24.96 -9.05
C ARG A 208 -7.98 -23.64 -8.34
N THR A 209 -8.33 -23.60 -7.05
CA THR A 209 -7.82 -22.57 -6.15
C THR A 209 -6.48 -23.04 -5.61
N ILE A 210 -5.44 -22.21 -5.74
CA ILE A 210 -4.13 -22.45 -5.17
C ILE A 210 -3.82 -21.26 -4.25
N ASP A 211 -3.58 -21.57 -2.97
CA ASP A 211 -3.12 -20.59 -1.99
C ASP A 211 -1.61 -20.73 -1.84
N PHE A 212 -0.89 -19.86 -2.53
CA PHE A 212 0.56 -19.78 -2.40
C PHE A 212 0.92 -18.97 -1.15
N ARG A 213 1.66 -19.58 -0.24
CA ARG A 213 2.24 -18.92 0.93
C ARG A 213 3.75 -18.82 0.77
N THR A 214 4.29 -17.64 1.04
CA THR A 214 5.72 -17.37 1.12
C THR A 214 6.03 -16.42 2.28
N THR A 215 7.30 -16.33 2.65
CA THR A 215 7.82 -15.28 3.55
C THR A 215 8.86 -14.52 2.77
N ILE A 216 8.78 -13.19 2.76
CA ILE A 216 9.87 -12.36 2.20
C ILE A 216 10.74 -11.94 3.37
N ASP A 217 11.99 -12.38 3.34
CA ASP A 217 13.05 -11.79 4.15
C ASP A 217 13.70 -10.66 3.34
N VAL A 218 13.63 -9.42 3.84
CA VAL A 218 14.26 -8.26 3.19
C VAL A 218 15.78 -8.33 3.13
N PHE A 219 16.39 -9.20 3.94
CA PHE A 219 17.85 -9.28 4.05
C PHE A 219 18.45 -10.39 3.21
N SER A 220 17.65 -11.31 2.66
CA SER A 220 18.18 -12.48 1.98
C SER A 220 17.30 -13.03 0.87
N ASN A 221 17.95 -13.66 -0.11
CA ASN A 221 17.25 -14.47 -1.10
C ASN A 221 16.77 -15.76 -0.46
N THR A 222 15.55 -16.16 -0.77
CA THR A 222 15.02 -17.48 -0.42
C THR A 222 15.25 -18.42 -1.59
N ALA A 223 16.10 -19.42 -1.39
CA ALA A 223 16.26 -20.51 -2.35
C ALA A 223 14.95 -21.30 -2.50
N LYS A 224 14.82 -22.02 -3.62
CA LYS A 224 13.65 -22.84 -3.92
C LYS A 224 13.24 -23.71 -2.73
N THR A 225 12.00 -23.50 -2.28
CA THR A 225 11.39 -24.17 -1.13
C THR A 225 10.15 -24.92 -1.57
N GLU A 226 10.11 -26.23 -1.30
CA GLU A 226 9.00 -27.11 -1.65
C GLU A 226 7.86 -27.00 -0.62
N MET A 227 6.62 -26.88 -1.11
CA MET A 227 5.38 -26.85 -0.34
C MET A 227 4.43 -27.94 -0.86
N GLU A 228 3.31 -28.16 -0.16
CA GLU A 228 2.29 -29.07 -0.67
C GLU A 228 1.63 -28.49 -1.93
N GLY A 229 1.98 -29.05 -3.10
CA GLY A 229 1.34 -28.75 -4.38
C GLY A 229 1.88 -27.52 -5.13
N TYR A 230 2.95 -26.89 -4.65
CA TYR A 230 3.74 -25.87 -5.33
C TYR A 230 5.13 -25.74 -4.69
N SER A 231 6.04 -25.01 -5.32
CA SER A 231 7.28 -24.52 -4.69
C SER A 231 7.42 -23.02 -4.91
N TYR A 232 8.28 -22.37 -4.13
CA TYR A 232 8.54 -20.95 -4.30
C TYR A 232 10.01 -20.58 -4.14
N GLU A 233 10.43 -19.51 -4.80
CA GLU A 233 11.71 -18.83 -4.58
C GLU A 233 11.49 -17.32 -4.51
N VAL A 234 12.37 -16.64 -3.77
CA VAL A 234 12.36 -15.17 -3.65
C VAL A 234 13.76 -14.66 -3.93
N THR A 235 13.88 -13.79 -4.92
CA THR A 235 15.15 -13.13 -5.25
C THR A 235 15.02 -11.62 -5.13
N TYR A 236 16.00 -11.00 -4.48
CA TYR A 236 16.20 -9.57 -4.43
C TYR A 236 17.46 -9.20 -5.22
N SER A 237 17.32 -8.26 -6.15
CA SER A 237 18.44 -7.73 -6.94
C SER A 237 18.14 -6.30 -7.38
N GLU A 238 19.09 -5.39 -7.21
CA GLU A 238 19.01 -3.99 -7.69
C GLU A 238 17.70 -3.27 -7.29
N GLY A 239 17.25 -3.45 -6.04
CA GLY A 239 16.04 -2.80 -5.55
C GLY A 239 14.73 -3.44 -6.04
N SER A 240 14.79 -4.63 -6.66
CA SER A 240 13.61 -5.34 -7.14
C SER A 240 13.51 -6.70 -6.47
N TYR A 241 12.32 -7.03 -5.97
CA TYR A 241 11.97 -8.37 -5.52
C TYR A 241 11.24 -9.11 -6.63
N LYS A 242 11.59 -10.39 -6.78
CA LYS A 242 10.89 -11.32 -7.66
C LYS A 242 10.53 -12.55 -6.86
N ILE A 243 9.26 -12.89 -6.89
CA ILE A 243 8.71 -14.09 -6.27
C ILE A 243 8.25 -15.00 -7.40
N VAL A 244 8.73 -16.23 -7.41
CA VAL A 244 8.33 -17.23 -8.40
C VAL A 244 7.64 -18.36 -7.65
N PHE A 245 6.41 -18.67 -8.03
CA PHE A 245 5.70 -19.87 -7.59
C PHE A 245 5.63 -20.86 -8.74
N GLU A 246 6.19 -22.05 -8.56
CA GLU A 246 6.13 -23.15 -9.52
C GLU A 246 5.06 -24.16 -9.09
N PHE A 247 4.15 -24.53 -9.98
CA PHE A 247 3.08 -25.48 -9.69
C PHE A 247 2.62 -26.22 -10.94
N ASP A 248 2.10 -27.43 -10.74
CA ASP A 248 1.49 -28.19 -11.83
C ASP A 248 -0.01 -27.89 -11.94
N PHE A 249 -0.48 -27.81 -13.18
CA PHE A 249 -1.89 -27.63 -13.51
C PHE A 249 -2.33 -28.64 -14.56
N ASN A 250 -3.49 -29.27 -14.34
CA ASN A 250 -4.02 -30.27 -15.26
C ASN A 250 -4.50 -29.60 -16.55
N ILE A 251 -4.02 -30.09 -17.69
CA ILE A 251 -4.44 -29.61 -19.01
C ILE A 251 -5.42 -30.58 -19.68
N ASN A 252 -5.48 -31.83 -19.21
CA ASN A 252 -6.49 -32.84 -19.56
C ASN A 252 -6.54 -33.95 -18.47
N ASP A 253 -7.30 -35.03 -18.70
CA ASP A 253 -7.52 -36.14 -17.73
C ASP A 253 -6.25 -36.92 -17.36
N SER A 254 -5.22 -36.90 -18.21
CA SER A 254 -4.00 -37.70 -18.02
C SER A 254 -2.74 -36.86 -17.84
N ASP A 255 -2.76 -35.59 -18.23
CA ASP A 255 -1.58 -34.74 -18.35
C ASP A 255 -1.70 -33.47 -17.50
N SER A 256 -0.59 -33.17 -16.82
CA SER A 256 -0.35 -31.88 -16.18
C SER A 256 0.77 -31.14 -16.91
N LYS A 257 0.77 -29.81 -16.74
CA LYS A 257 1.84 -28.94 -17.20
C LYS A 257 2.29 -28.06 -16.04
N THR A 258 3.59 -27.88 -15.90
CA THR A 258 4.17 -26.94 -14.95
C THR A 258 3.99 -25.51 -15.43
N TYR A 259 3.49 -24.67 -14.55
CA TYR A 259 3.36 -23.24 -14.72
C TYR A 259 4.08 -22.50 -13.59
N TYR A 260 4.42 -21.26 -13.87
CA TYR A 260 5.08 -20.35 -12.97
C TYR A 260 4.24 -19.09 -12.84
N LEU A 261 3.84 -18.71 -11.63
CA LEU A 261 3.30 -17.38 -11.33
C LEU A 261 4.45 -16.52 -10.80
N ILE A 262 4.77 -15.45 -11.52
CA ILE A 262 5.86 -14.53 -11.17
C ILE A 262 5.27 -13.20 -10.75
N LEU A 263 5.61 -12.75 -9.53
CA LEU A 263 5.29 -11.42 -9.03
C LEU A 263 6.57 -10.60 -8.98
N ASN A 264 6.57 -9.43 -9.62
CA ASN A 264 7.68 -8.48 -9.58
C ASN A 264 7.29 -7.25 -8.77
N TYR A 265 8.11 -6.94 -7.77
CA TYR A 265 7.97 -5.76 -6.95
C TYR A 265 9.22 -4.90 -7.09
N ASP A 266 9.01 -3.60 -7.16
CA ASP A 266 10.10 -2.63 -7.10
C ASP A 266 10.03 -1.86 -5.79
N ASN A 267 11.20 -1.54 -5.27
CA ASN A 267 11.37 -0.57 -4.20
C ASN A 267 10.74 0.78 -4.60
N LEU A 268 10.21 1.51 -3.63
CA LEU A 268 9.52 2.80 -3.88
C LEU A 268 10.39 3.91 -4.50
N ASN A 269 11.70 3.73 -4.60
CA ASN A 269 12.63 4.68 -5.21
C ASN A 269 12.90 4.42 -6.71
N LYS A 270 12.30 3.37 -7.28
CA LYS A 270 12.56 2.89 -8.64
C LYS A 270 11.35 3.08 -9.57
#